data_AF-A0A0L6VN12-F1
#
_entry.id   AF-A0A0L6VN12-F1
#
_cell.length_a   1.000
_cell.length_b   1.000
_cell.length_c   1.000
_cell.angle_alpha   90.00
_cell.angle_beta   90.00
_cell.angle_gamma   90.00
#
_symmetry.space_group_name_H-M   'P 1'
#
loop_
_entity.id
_entity.type
_entity.pdbx_description
1 polymer ?
#
loop_
_entity_poly.entity_id
_entity_poly.type
_entity_poly.pdbx_seq_one_letter_code
_entity_poly.pdbx_strand_id
1 'polypeptide(L)'
;MKLRFSLLTTLGLLRSAGANLGRKTLDAQGAVSWDRHSIVIAGERRFIQSGEFHPWRLPVVSQWTDILQKFSAAGLNTVSIYGKLSRPAHSKKL
;
A
#
# COMPACT_ATOMS: atom_id res chain seq x y z
N MET A 1 23.67 -13.24 36.73
CA MET A 1 23.57 -11.88 37.32
C MET A 1 24.64 -10.99 36.70
N LYS A 2 24.25 -9.91 36.00
CA LYS A 2 24.79 -8.54 36.12
C LYS A 2 24.20 -7.67 34.99
N LEU A 3 23.07 -7.08 35.36
CA LEU A 3 22.33 -6.03 34.68
C LEU A 3 23.17 -4.74 34.67
N ARG A 4 23.21 -4.01 33.56
CA ARG A 4 23.77 -2.65 33.50
C ARG A 4 22.74 -1.67 32.97
N PHE A 5 22.07 -1.01 33.90
CA PHE A 5 21.35 0.24 33.70
C PHE A 5 22.36 1.40 33.67
N SER A 6 22.31 2.26 32.65
CA SER A 6 22.99 3.58 32.67
C SER A 6 22.26 4.60 31.77
N LEU A 7 21.17 5.14 32.33
CA LEU A 7 20.95 6.56 32.65
C LEU A 7 21.45 7.72 31.74
N LEU A 8 20.48 8.60 31.39
CA LEU A 8 20.47 10.06 31.13
C LEU A 8 21.25 10.66 29.91
N THR A 9 20.57 11.26 28.91
CA THR A 9 20.18 12.70 28.77
C THR A 9 21.28 13.56 28.11
N THR A 10 21.18 13.90 26.83
CA THR A 10 20.56 15.14 26.29
C THR A 10 20.83 15.16 24.78
N LEU A 11 19.95 15.76 23.96
CA LEU A 11 20.30 16.88 23.07
C LEU A 11 19.22 17.07 21.99
N GLY A 12 18.67 18.28 21.94
CA GLY A 12 18.29 18.89 20.68
C GLY A 12 16.89 18.58 20.17
N LEU A 13 15.94 19.40 20.65
CA LEU A 13 14.78 19.83 19.91
C LEU A 13 15.19 20.23 18.47
N LEU A 14 15.11 19.31 17.51
CA LEU A 14 15.28 19.65 16.11
C LEU A 14 13.92 20.16 15.60
N ARG A 15 13.89 21.49 15.41
CA ARG A 15 12.87 22.25 14.70
C ARG A 15 12.13 21.39 13.69
N SER A 16 10.80 21.38 13.78
CA SER A 16 9.93 21.07 12.65
C SER A 16 10.21 22.10 11.55
N ALA A 17 11.23 21.82 10.73
CA ALA A 17 11.24 22.33 9.37
C ALA A 17 10.04 21.64 8.73
N GLY A 18 8.94 22.38 8.61
CA GLY A 18 7.87 22.04 7.69
C GLY A 18 8.48 21.96 6.32
N ALA A 19 9.04 20.80 6.00
CA ALA A 19 9.39 20.43 4.67
C ALA A 19 8.05 20.29 3.97
N ASN A 20 7.60 21.40 3.38
CA ASN A 20 6.81 21.36 2.17
C ASN A 20 7.71 20.69 1.13
N LEU A 21 7.86 19.37 1.26
CA LEU A 21 8.39 18.49 0.25
C LEU A 21 7.42 18.68 -0.90
N GLY A 22 7.79 19.56 -1.83
CA GLY A 22 7.04 19.79 -3.04
C GLY A 22 6.72 18.42 -3.61
N ARG A 23 5.45 18.03 -3.50
CA ARG A 23 4.95 16.76 -4.02
C ARG A 23 5.16 16.88 -5.51
N LYS A 24 6.26 16.31 -6.02
CA LYS A 24 6.43 16.12 -7.46
C LYS A 24 5.18 15.36 -7.89
N THR A 25 4.29 16.04 -8.60
CA THR A 25 3.23 15.40 -9.35
C THR A 25 3.96 14.63 -10.44
N LEU A 26 4.37 13.40 -10.09
CA LEU A 26 4.77 12.42 -11.08
C LEU A 26 3.53 12.25 -11.95
N ASP A 27 3.67 12.59 -13.21
CA ASP A 27 2.77 12.13 -14.26
C ASP A 27 2.47 10.64 -14.04
N ALA A 28 1.29 10.16 -14.43
CA ALA A 28 0.88 8.78 -14.18
C ALA A 28 1.93 7.75 -14.69
N GLN A 29 2.71 8.15 -15.69
CA GLN A 29 3.81 7.41 -16.28
C GLN A 29 5.13 7.51 -15.47
N GLY A 30 5.41 8.62 -14.79
CA GLY A 30 6.61 8.81 -13.97
C GLY A 30 6.50 8.25 -12.54
N ALA A 31 5.29 7.90 -12.09
CA ALA A 31 5.06 7.39 -10.74
C ALA A 31 5.56 5.95 -10.54
N VAL A 32 5.54 5.14 -11.60
CA VAL A 32 5.93 3.73 -11.57
C VAL A 32 6.87 3.44 -12.73
N SER A 33 8.05 2.91 -12.42
CA SER A 33 9.01 2.40 -13.40
C SER A 33 9.54 1.04 -12.94
N TRP A 34 10.37 0.39 -13.75
CA TRP A 34 10.96 -0.90 -13.41
C TRP A 34 12.32 -1.05 -14.10
N ASP A 35 13.13 -1.95 -13.56
CA ASP A 35 14.34 -2.42 -14.21
C ASP A 35 14.46 -3.94 -14.08
N ARG A 36 15.66 -4.48 -14.35
CA ARG A 36 15.92 -5.92 -14.29
C ARG A 36 15.80 -6.53 -12.89
N HIS A 37 15.73 -5.71 -11.84
CA HIS A 37 15.78 -6.18 -10.46
C HIS A 37 14.44 -5.99 -9.74
N SER A 38 13.78 -4.85 -9.95
CA SER A 38 12.59 -4.51 -9.17
C SER A 38 11.71 -3.45 -9.84
N ILE A 39 10.49 -3.33 -9.32
CA ILE A 39 9.62 -2.18 -9.58
C ILE A 39 10.09 -1.00 -8.71
N VAL A 40 10.02 0.20 -9.27
CA VAL A 40 10.35 1.48 -8.64
C VAL A 40 9.07 2.31 -8.58
N ILE A 41 8.62 2.64 -7.37
CA ILE A 41 7.42 3.43 -7.12
C ILE A 41 7.85 4.73 -6.44
N ALA A 42 7.46 5.87 -7.00
CA ALA A 42 7.83 7.20 -6.52
C ALA A 42 9.36 7.40 -6.33
N GLY A 43 10.17 6.77 -7.18
CA GLY A 43 11.64 6.83 -7.11
C GLY A 43 12.29 5.84 -6.14
N GLU A 44 11.51 5.05 -5.40
CA GLU A 44 12.02 4.06 -4.46
C GLU A 44 11.82 2.64 -4.97
N ARG A 45 12.87 1.80 -4.84
CA ARG A 45 12.77 0.37 -5.16
C ARG A 45 11.90 -0.34 -4.15
N ARG A 46 10.91 -1.07 -4.63
CA ARG A 46 9.98 -1.84 -3.80
C ARG A 46 9.89 -3.26 -4.35
N PHE A 47 10.11 -4.24 -3.47
CA PHE A 47 9.78 -5.62 -3.77
C PHE A 47 8.27 -5.81 -3.59
N ILE A 48 7.56 -6.23 -4.62
CA ILE A 48 6.11 -6.37 -4.57
C ILE A 48 5.74 -7.73 -3.99
N GLN A 49 5.08 -7.71 -2.83
CA GLN A 49 4.50 -8.89 -2.22
C GLN A 49 3.00 -8.65 -2.08
N SER A 50 2.24 -9.39 -2.88
CA SER A 50 0.81 -9.13 -3.11
C SER A 50 -0.09 -10.23 -2.56
N GLY A 51 -1.30 -9.86 -2.16
CA GLY A 51 -2.41 -10.79 -1.88
C GLY A 51 -3.55 -10.61 -2.87
N GLU A 52 -4.32 -11.67 -3.13
CA GLU A 52 -5.47 -11.63 -4.04
C GLU A 52 -6.77 -11.38 -3.26
N PHE A 53 -7.56 -10.39 -3.68
CA PHE A 53 -8.85 -10.06 -3.07
C PHE A 53 -9.93 -9.84 -4.13
N HIS A 54 -11.05 -10.54 -4.00
CA HIS A 54 -12.19 -10.47 -4.93
C HIS A 54 -13.39 -9.78 -4.25
N PRO A 55 -13.65 -8.48 -4.49
CA PRO A 55 -14.68 -7.72 -3.76
C PRO A 55 -16.10 -8.30 -3.88
N TRP A 56 -16.47 -8.92 -5.00
CA TRP A 56 -17.80 -9.53 -5.16
C TRP A 56 -18.02 -10.79 -4.30
N ARG A 57 -16.95 -11.41 -3.78
CA ARG A 57 -17.07 -12.54 -2.84
C ARG A 57 -17.41 -12.06 -1.43
N LEU A 58 -17.20 -10.77 -1.14
CA LEU A 58 -17.61 -10.12 0.11
C LEU A 58 -18.26 -8.78 -0.20
N PRO A 59 -19.55 -8.73 -0.60
CA PRO A 59 -20.22 -7.50 -1.03
C PRO A 59 -20.53 -6.51 0.11
N VAL A 60 -19.83 -6.61 1.24
CA VAL A 60 -19.98 -5.73 2.40
C VAL A 60 -18.74 -4.82 2.50
N VAL A 61 -18.86 -3.62 1.91
CA VAL A 61 -17.74 -2.68 1.74
C VAL A 61 -17.09 -2.29 3.06
N SER A 62 -17.86 -2.18 4.14
CA SER A 62 -17.33 -1.83 5.47
C SER A 62 -16.33 -2.86 6.02
N GLN A 63 -16.37 -4.11 5.55
CA GLN A 63 -15.45 -5.17 5.97
C GLN A 63 -14.14 -5.20 5.17
N TRP A 64 -14.04 -4.47 4.06
CA TRP A 64 -12.84 -4.53 3.21
C TRP A 64 -11.61 -3.96 3.93
N THR A 65 -11.80 -2.90 4.74
CA THR A 65 -10.73 -2.29 5.53
C THR A 65 -10.09 -3.30 6.49
N ASP A 66 -10.88 -4.14 7.15
CA ASP A 66 -10.37 -5.21 8.03
C ASP A 66 -9.48 -6.21 7.28
N ILE A 67 -9.86 -6.58 6.06
CA ILE A 67 -9.06 -7.48 5.21
C ILE A 67 -7.76 -6.82 4.77
N LEU A 68 -7.81 -5.56 4.32
CA LEU A 68 -6.62 -4.82 3.90
C LEU A 68 -5.65 -4.61 5.07
N GLN A 69 -6.17 -4.39 6.28
CA GLN A 69 -5.36 -4.34 7.51
C GLN A 69 -4.68 -5.68 7.79
N LYS A 70 -5.39 -6.81 7.63
CA LYS A 70 -4.80 -8.15 7.77
C LYS A 70 -3.71 -8.42 6.73
N PHE A 71 -3.88 -7.95 5.49
CA PHE A 71 -2.84 -8.07 4.46
C PHE A 71 -1.60 -7.26 4.84
N SER A 72 -1.78 -6.01 5.29
CA SER A 72 -0.68 -5.18 5.77
C SER A 72 0.03 -5.80 6.98
N ALA A 73 -0.73 -6.36 7.95
CA ALA A 73 -0.17 -7.05 9.11
C ALA A 73 0.60 -8.33 8.74
N ALA A 74 0.24 -8.99 7.64
CA ALA A 74 0.98 -10.11 7.07
C ALA A 74 2.25 -9.69 6.30
N GLY A 75 2.57 -8.40 6.24
CA GLY A 75 3.74 -7.87 5.54
C GLY A 75 3.54 -7.67 4.03
N LEU A 76 2.30 -7.80 3.53
CA LEU A 76 1.99 -7.51 2.14
C LEU A 76 1.93 -6.00 1.91
N ASN A 77 2.39 -5.56 0.74
CA ASN A 77 2.37 -4.15 0.36
C ASN A 77 1.45 -3.85 -0.83
N THR A 78 0.93 -4.88 -1.47
CA THR A 78 0.11 -4.76 -2.67
C THR A 78 -1.08 -5.71 -2.61
N VAL A 79 -2.16 -5.38 -3.32
CA VAL A 79 -3.33 -6.23 -3.48
C VAL A 79 -3.67 -6.34 -4.96
N SER A 80 -3.90 -7.56 -5.42
CA SER A 80 -4.43 -7.86 -6.74
C SER A 80 -5.96 -8.04 -6.64
N ILE A 81 -6.67 -7.41 -7.57
CA ILE A 81 -8.13 -7.39 -7.61
C ILE A 81 -8.56 -7.70 -9.03
N TYR A 82 -9.21 -8.84 -9.23
CA TYR A 82 -9.95 -9.07 -10.46
C TYR A 82 -11.14 -8.11 -10.55
N GLY A 83 -11.57 -7.77 -11.77
CA GLY A 83 -12.84 -7.12 -12.03
C GLY A 83 -13.86 -8.14 -12.54
N LYS A 84 -15.01 -8.28 -11.88
CA LYS A 84 -16.08 -9.15 -12.38
C LYS A 84 -16.76 -8.49 -13.58
N LEU A 85 -16.47 -8.98 -14.78
CA LEU A 85 -17.22 -8.61 -15.98
C LEU A 85 -18.56 -9.35 -16.00
N SER A 86 -19.65 -8.67 -15.66
CA SER A 86 -21.00 -9.17 -15.91
C SER A 86 -21.39 -8.91 -17.36
N ARG A 87 -21.77 -9.97 -18.10
CA ARG A 87 -22.40 -9.78 -19.42
C ARG A 87 -23.69 -8.98 -19.24
N PRO A 88 -23.99 -8.01 -20.13
CA PRO A 88 -25.32 -7.41 -20.19
C PRO A 88 -26.33 -8.54 -20.40
N ALA A 89 -27.36 -8.59 -19.56
CA ALA A 89 -28.46 -9.54 -19.75
C ALA A 89 -29.10 -9.25 -21.12
N HIS A 90 -29.09 -10.22 -22.02
CA HIS A 90 -29.90 -10.15 -23.22
C HIS A 90 -31.35 -10.28 -22.76
N SER A 91 -32.11 -9.18 -22.83
CA SER A 91 -33.55 -9.19 -22.61
C SER A 91 -34.15 -10.19 -23.57
N LYS A 92 -34.55 -11.37 -23.07
CA LYS A 92 -35.49 -12.21 -23.79
C LYS A 92 -36.82 -11.46 -23.74
N LYS A 93 -37.11 -10.69 -24.78
CA LYS A 93 -38.46 -10.24 -25.08
C LYS A 93 -39.30 -11.50 -25.25
N LEU A 94 -40.14 -11.78 -24.25
CA LEU A 94 -41.36 -12.58 -24.42
C LEU A 94 -42.39 -11.75 -25.18
#